data_AF-A0AA51UK95-F1
#
_entry.id   AF-A0AA51UK95-F1
#
_cell.length_a   1.000
_cell.length_b   1.000
_cell.length_c   1.000
_cell.angle_alpha   90.00
_cell.angle_beta   90.00
_cell.angle_gamma   90.00
#
_symmetry.space_group_name_H-M   'P 1'
#
loop_
_entity.id
_entity.type
_entity.pdbx_description
1 polymer ?
#
loop_
_entity_poly.entity_id
_entity_poly.type
_entity_poly.pdbx_seq_one_letter_code
_entity_poly.pdbx_strand_id
1 'polypeptide(L)'
;MILCECGEFVKNSVFKEYIPSSASPSTRTIGHEKCGIIFNFIDDTTSKNFSSRKDLKVLAGRFAKKNNMTLEMTGRFLLEVDRLKSCGNMYDYLIILTSFNKMQDK
;
A
#
# COMPACT_ATOMS: atom_id res chain seq x y z
N MET A 1 1.00 -9.85 3.11
CA MET A 1 1.92 -8.70 3.10
C MET A 1 1.07 -7.45 2.97
N ILE A 2 1.14 -6.51 3.90
CA ILE A 2 0.31 -5.29 3.89
C ILE A 2 1.13 -4.17 3.26
N LEU A 3 0.60 -3.51 2.22
CA LEU A 3 1.15 -2.27 1.71
C LEU A 3 0.47 -1.11 2.44
N CYS A 4 1.23 -0.41 3.28
CA CYS A 4 0.71 0.74 4.02
C CYS A 4 0.47 1.92 3.08
N GLU A 5 -0.50 2.77 3.40
CA GLU A 5 -0.78 4.03 2.68
C GLU A 5 0.44 4.98 2.62
N CYS A 6 1.43 4.80 3.50
CA CYS A 6 2.69 5.54 3.44
C CYS A 6 3.63 5.07 2.32
N GLY A 7 3.26 4.03 1.55
CA GLY A 7 4.06 3.47 0.47
C GLY A 7 5.15 2.50 0.94
N GLU A 8 5.03 1.91 2.13
CA GLU A 8 5.96 0.88 2.62
C GLU A 8 5.25 -0.44 2.88
N PHE A 9 5.93 -1.54 2.57
CA PHE A 9 5.46 -2.87 2.94
C PHE A 9 5.73 -3.13 4.42
N VAL A 10 4.65 -3.43 5.13
CA VAL A 10 4.68 -3.78 6.55
C VAL A 10 5.16 -5.22 6.66
N LYS A 11 6.49 -5.40 6.67
CA LYS A 11 7.11 -6.72 6.74
C LYS A 11 7.44 -7.13 8.18
N ASN A 12 7.72 -6.18 9.08
CA ASN A 12 7.96 -6.40 10.52
C ASN A 12 7.80 -5.12 11.38
N SER A 13 7.40 -3.99 10.80
CA SER A 13 7.30 -2.70 11.48
C SER A 13 5.90 -2.48 12.05
N VAL A 14 5.48 -3.31 13.01
CA VAL A 14 4.12 -3.25 13.58
C VAL A 14 4.09 -3.09 15.09
N PHE A 15 3.30 -2.12 15.57
CA PHE A 15 2.93 -2.02 16.97
C PHE A 15 1.51 -2.57 17.17
N LYS A 16 1.21 -3.04 18.38
CA LYS A 16 -0.13 -3.45 18.77
C LYS A 16 -0.84 -2.27 19.41
N GLU A 17 -2.10 -2.07 19.07
CA GLU A 17 -2.94 -1.03 19.65
C GLU A 17 -4.32 -1.60 19.99
N TYR A 18 -5.01 -0.99 20.94
CA TYR A 18 -6.40 -1.34 21.26
C TYR A 18 -7.29 -0.16 20.97
N ILE A 19 -8.13 -0.30 19.95
CA ILE A 19 -9.08 0.74 19.55
C ILE A 19 -10.52 0.27 19.75
N PRO A 20 -11.47 1.17 20.01
CA PRO A 20 -12.88 0.84 19.92
C PRO A 20 -13.23 0.44 18.48
N SER A 21 -14.01 -0.62 18.32
CA SER A 21 -14.61 -1.02 17.04
C SER A 21 -16.06 -1.44 17.23
N SER A 22 -16.78 -1.71 16.14
CA SER A 22 -18.17 -2.22 16.19
C SER A 22 -18.32 -3.54 16.94
N ALA A 23 -17.25 -4.34 17.05
CA ALA A 23 -17.28 -5.63 17.75
C ALA A 23 -16.93 -5.52 19.24
N SER A 24 -16.11 -4.55 19.65
CA SER A 24 -15.66 -4.41 21.04
C SER A 24 -15.08 -3.01 21.30
N PRO A 25 -15.28 -2.43 22.51
CA PRO A 25 -14.63 -1.19 22.92
C PRO A 25 -13.10 -1.31 23.05
N SER A 26 -12.55 -2.53 23.06
CA SER A 26 -11.11 -2.79 23.11
C SER A 26 -10.73 -3.85 22.09
N THR A 27 -10.82 -3.50 20.83
CA THR A 27 -10.44 -4.35 19.71
C THR A 27 -8.94 -4.28 19.47
N ARG A 28 -8.30 -5.44 19.50
CA ARG A 28 -6.88 -5.58 19.20
C ARG A 28 -6.61 -5.34 17.72
N THR A 29 -5.80 -4.35 17.41
CA THR A 29 -5.34 -4.00 16.05
C THR A 29 -3.82 -3.94 15.97
N ILE A 30 -3.31 -3.74 14.76
CA ILE A 30 -1.89 -3.43 14.54
C ILE A 30 -1.77 -2.10 13.84
N GLY A 31 -0.70 -1.36 14.08
CA GLY A 31 -0.35 -0.15 13.34
C GLY A 31 1.05 -0.21 12.77
N HIS A 32 1.32 0.58 11.73
CA HIS A 32 2.65 0.66 11.13
C HIS A 32 3.56 1.56 11.96
N GLU A 33 4.61 1.01 12.56
CA GLU A 33 5.51 1.72 13.49
C GLU A 33 6.13 2.99 12.90
N LYS A 34 6.42 3.00 11.59
CA LYS A 34 7.10 4.13 10.95
C LYS A 34 6.20 5.32 10.66
N CYS A 35 4.89 5.10 10.45
CA CYS A 35 3.97 6.18 10.08
C CYS A 35 2.77 6.34 11.02
N GLY A 36 2.64 5.47 12.03
CA GLY A 36 1.55 5.52 13.02
C GLY A 36 0.18 5.12 12.49
N ILE A 37 0.06 4.72 11.22
CA ILE A 37 -1.23 4.33 10.63
C ILE A 37 -1.68 3.01 11.26
N ILE A 38 -2.84 3.04 11.93
CA ILE A 38 -3.48 1.87 12.53
C ILE A 38 -4.28 1.14 11.45
N PHE A 39 -4.28 -0.19 11.50
CA PHE A 39 -5.08 -1.08 10.67
C PHE A 39 -6.22 -1.69 11.50
N ASN A 40 -7.40 -1.08 11.45
CA ASN A 40 -8.69 -1.63 11.88
C ASN A 40 -9.26 -2.59 10.83
N PHE A 41 -9.09 -3.89 11.05
CA PHE A 41 -9.64 -4.93 10.19
C PHE A 41 -11.10 -5.28 10.49
N ILE A 42 -11.71 -4.72 11.54
CA ILE A 42 -13.08 -5.06 11.95
C ILE A 42 -14.10 -4.16 11.25
N ASP A 43 -13.92 -2.85 11.33
CA ASP A 43 -14.93 -1.90 10.80
C ASP A 43 -14.69 -1.54 9.33
N ASP A 44 -13.81 -2.27 8.64
CA ASP A 44 -13.39 -1.99 7.27
C ASP A 44 -12.88 -0.55 7.06
N THR A 45 -12.47 0.11 8.14
CA THR A 45 -12.07 1.53 8.14
C THR A 45 -10.62 1.74 7.72
N THR A 46 -9.84 0.69 7.48
CA THR A 46 -8.40 0.86 7.22
C THR A 46 -7.85 0.13 6.01
N SER A 47 -6.96 0.87 5.36
CA SER A 47 -6.47 0.71 4.00
C SER A 47 -7.63 0.55 3.03
N LYS A 48 -8.11 1.68 2.49
CA LYS A 48 -8.93 1.66 1.28
C LYS A 48 -8.29 0.64 0.34
N ASN A 49 -9.01 -0.40 -0.04
CA ASN A 49 -8.68 -1.09 -1.28
C ASN A 49 -8.57 0.04 -2.32
N PHE A 50 -7.40 0.24 -2.91
CA PHE A 50 -7.12 1.32 -3.86
C PHE A 50 -7.78 0.98 -5.20
N SER A 51 -9.08 0.67 -5.13
CA SER A 51 -9.92 0.17 -6.22
C SER A 51 -9.92 1.16 -7.37
N SER A 52 -9.84 2.45 -7.06
CA SER A 52 -9.68 3.51 -8.05
C SER A 52 -8.25 3.61 -8.58
N ARG A 53 -8.12 3.80 -9.90
CA ARG A 53 -6.82 4.05 -10.55
C ARG A 53 -6.09 5.26 -9.94
N LYS A 54 -6.84 6.27 -9.51
CA LYS A 54 -6.30 7.49 -8.91
C LYS A 54 -5.62 7.18 -7.58
N ASP A 55 -6.30 6.45 -6.70
CA ASP A 55 -5.76 6.14 -5.37
C ASP A 55 -4.55 5.21 -5.48
N LEU A 56 -4.58 4.26 -6.43
CA LEU A 56 -3.45 3.37 -6.70
C LEU A 56 -2.21 4.16 -7.18
N LYS A 57 -2.38 5.16 -8.06
CA LYS A 57 -1.28 6.03 -8.50
C LYS A 57 -0.69 6.86 -7.37
N VAL A 58 -1.53 7.38 -6.48
CA VAL A 58 -1.06 8.14 -5.31
C VAL A 58 -0.20 7.23 -4.42
N LEU A 59 -0.65 6.00 -4.17
CA LEU A 59 0.12 5.01 -3.42
C LEU A 59 1.43 4.64 -4.12
N ALA A 60 1.37 4.38 -5.42
CA ALA A 60 2.55 4.08 -6.24
C ALA A 60 3.56 5.24 -6.18
N GLY A 61 3.12 6.49 -6.26
CA GLY A 61 3.99 7.66 -6.10
C GLY A 61 4.65 7.74 -4.73
N ARG A 62 3.91 7.46 -3.65
CA ARG A 62 4.47 7.38 -2.29
C ARG A 62 5.51 6.25 -2.18
N PHE A 63 5.22 5.09 -2.76
CA PHE A 63 6.13 3.95 -2.83
C PHE A 63 7.41 4.30 -3.60
N ALA A 64 7.30 4.94 -4.76
CA ALA A 64 8.44 5.37 -5.56
C ALA A 64 9.34 6.35 -4.79
N LYS A 65 8.73 7.33 -4.12
CA LYS A 65 9.46 8.27 -3.24
C LYS A 65 10.20 7.56 -2.12
N LYS A 66 9.56 6.58 -1.46
CA LYS A 66 10.18 5.80 -0.38
C LYS A 66 11.34 4.91 -0.84
N ASN A 67 11.29 4.45 -2.08
CA ASN A 67 12.36 3.66 -2.70
C ASN A 67 13.39 4.53 -3.45
N ASN A 68 13.37 5.86 -3.26
CA ASN A 68 14.30 6.80 -3.88
C ASN A 68 14.40 6.65 -5.42
N MET A 69 13.28 6.36 -6.08
CA MET A 69 13.26 6.27 -7.54
C MET A 69 13.56 7.63 -8.16
N THR A 70 14.34 7.64 -9.25
CA THR A 70 14.53 8.84 -10.06
C THR A 70 13.20 9.26 -10.72
N LEU A 71 13.13 10.50 -11.23
CA LEU A 71 11.94 10.98 -11.94
C LEU A 71 11.61 10.10 -13.16
N GLU A 72 12.64 9.70 -13.91
CA GLU A 72 12.48 8.82 -15.07
C GLU A 72 11.95 7.43 -14.67
N MET A 73 12.55 6.83 -13.64
CA MET A 73 12.09 5.53 -13.11
C MET A 73 10.67 5.62 -12.58
N THR A 74 10.34 6.70 -11.87
CA THR A 74 9.00 6.95 -11.33
C THR A 74 7.97 7.03 -12.47
N GLY A 75 8.29 7.75 -13.55
CA GLY A 75 7.42 7.84 -14.73
C GLY A 75 7.15 6.48 -15.36
N ARG A 76 8.20 5.69 -15.62
CA ARG A 76 8.09 4.32 -16.16
C ARG A 76 7.32 3.39 -15.22
N PHE A 77 7.57 3.49 -13.92
CA PHE A 77 6.89 2.71 -12.89
C PHE A 77 5.39 3.00 -12.85
N LEU A 78 4.98 4.27 -12.87
CA LEU A 78 3.56 4.65 -12.88
C LEU A 78 2.83 4.18 -14.14
N LEU A 79 3.50 4.17 -15.29
CA LEU A 79 2.96 3.61 -16.53
C LEU A 79 2.72 2.09 -16.43
N GLU A 80 3.66 1.34 -15.85
CA GLU A 80 3.47 -0.11 -15.66
C GLU A 80 2.35 -0.41 -14.65
N VAL A 81 2.22 0.40 -13.60
CA VAL A 81 1.10 0.30 -12.64
C VAL A 81 -0.26 0.46 -13.35
N ASP A 82 -0.38 1.46 -14.23
CA ASP A 82 -1.59 1.65 -15.05
C ASP A 82 -1.87 0.48 -15.99
N ARG A 83 -0.82 -0.04 -16.61
CA ARG A 83 -0.91 -1.19 -17.52
C ARG A 83 -1.46 -2.41 -16.78
N LEU A 84 -0.89 -2.73 -15.62
CA LEU A 84 -1.32 -3.87 -14.80
C LEU A 84 -2.73 -3.69 -14.22
N LYS A 85 -3.08 -2.48 -13.75
CA LYS A 85 -4.44 -2.20 -13.26
C LYS A 85 -5.50 -2.34 -14.35
N SER A 86 -5.15 -2.01 -15.60
CA SER A 86 -6.06 -2.17 -16.74
C SER A 86 -6.34 -3.64 -17.10
N CYS A 87 -5.49 -4.58 -16.70
CA CYS A 87 -5.72 -6.02 -16.88
C CYS A 87 -6.71 -6.62 -15.85
N GLY A 88 -7.14 -5.86 -14.84
CA GLY A 88 -8.30 -6.15 -14.00
C GLY A 88 -8.20 -7.30 -12.99
N ASN A 89 -7.14 -8.12 -13.00
CA ASN A 89 -7.10 -9.38 -12.24
C ASN A 89 -6.05 -9.43 -11.11
N MET A 90 -5.62 -8.29 -10.58
CA MET A 90 -4.60 -8.22 -9.52
C MET A 90 -4.98 -7.30 -8.37
N TYR A 91 -4.63 -7.72 -7.16
CA TYR A 91 -4.67 -6.86 -5.97
C TYR A 91 -3.68 -5.69 -6.11
N ASP A 92 -4.04 -4.53 -5.56
CA ASP A 92 -3.26 -3.29 -5.69
C ASP A 92 -1.81 -3.42 -5.19
N TYR A 93 -1.59 -4.15 -4.10
CA TYR A 93 -0.25 -4.40 -3.58
C TYR A 93 0.59 -5.28 -4.52
N LEU A 94 -0.05 -6.24 -5.22
CA LEU A 94 0.62 -7.08 -6.22
C LEU A 94 0.96 -6.27 -7.47
N ILE A 95 0.09 -5.35 -7.87
CA ILE A 95 0.34 -4.44 -8.99
C ILE A 95 1.62 -3.64 -8.70
N ILE A 96 1.70 -2.99 -7.54
CA ILE A 96 2.88 -2.19 -7.16
C ILE A 96 4.16 -3.04 -7.10
N LEU A 97 4.09 -4.23 -6.48
CA LEU A 97 5.26 -5.10 -6.37
C LEU A 97 5.72 -5.62 -7.74
N THR A 98 4.78 -6.07 -8.58
CA THR A 98 5.09 -6.61 -9.90
C THR A 98 5.65 -5.52 -10.81
N SER A 99 5.07 -4.31 -10.79
CA SER A 99 5.60 -3.16 -11.51
C SER A 99 7.01 -2.81 -11.04
N PHE A 100 7.29 -2.89 -9.74
CA PHE A 100 8.62 -2.58 -9.20
C PHE A 100 9.67 -3.62 -9.60
N ASN A 101 9.37 -4.92 -9.49
CA ASN A 101 10.31 -5.98 -9.86
C ASN A 101 10.68 -5.92 -11.36
N LYS A 102 9.69 -5.67 -12.23
CA LYS A 102 9.93 -5.47 -13.67
C LYS A 102 10.86 -4.31 -14.01
N MET A 103 10.96 -3.33 -13.12
CA MET A 103 11.86 -2.18 -13.28
C MET A 103 13.28 -2.49 -12.80
N GLN A 104 13.50 -3.56 -12.04
CA GLN A 104 14.82 -4.02 -11.60
C GLN A 104 15.42 -5.08 -12.52
N ASP A 105 14.58 -5.86 -13.22
CA ASP A 105 15.01 -6.88 -14.18
C ASP A 105 15.45 -6.30 -15.55
N LYS A 106 15.56 -4.97 -15.67
CA LYS A 106 15.97 -4.23 -16.87
C LYS A 106 17.11 -3.28 -16.58
#